data_AF-A0A914R641-F1
#
_entry.id   AF-A0A914R641-F1
#
_cell.length_a   1.000
_cell.length_b   1.000
_cell.length_c   1.000
_cell.angle_alpha   90.00
_cell.angle_beta   90.00
_cell.angle_gamma   90.00
#
_symmetry.space_group_name_H-M   'P 1'
#
loop_
_entity.id
_entity.type
_entity.pdbx_description
1 polymer ?
#
loop_
_entity_poly.entity_id
_entity_poly.type
_entity_poly.pdbx_seq_one_letter_code
_entity_poly.pdbx_strand_id
1 'polypeptide(L)'
;MSGNVYRFRYDSQISSGLGSMDTINSGEQKSTHRFSAMVNINFETAQSATLRLEDIQIASLNGELPELRRVQSLELFDEETIESQKLEELQMSCTFEYSEGSIERVYFNEKDTVWSKNIKRAILSLVQLNLKERDTQQDEERSVQIEDSSDVLLSKMFAVNEESDNLKIKKLF
;
A
#
# COMPACT_ATOMS: atom_id res chain seq x y z
N MET A 1 5.41 -21.76 -20.08
CA MET A 1 5.06 -20.37 -19.74
C MET A 1 5.35 -20.19 -18.26
N SER A 2 6.50 -19.62 -17.89
CA SER A 2 6.77 -19.29 -16.48
C SER A 2 6.47 -17.81 -16.28
N GLY A 3 5.32 -17.52 -15.66
CA GLY A 3 5.02 -16.17 -15.18
C GLY A 3 6.01 -15.79 -14.08
N ASN A 4 6.40 -14.52 -14.03
CA ASN A 4 7.19 -14.01 -12.91
C ASN A 4 6.29 -13.87 -11.69
N VAL A 5 6.74 -14.40 -10.55
CA VAL A 5 6.05 -14.27 -9.28
C VAL A 5 6.85 -13.33 -8.38
N TYR A 6 6.20 -12.27 -7.95
CA TYR A 6 6.74 -11.31 -6.99
C TYR A 6 6.06 -11.54 -5.65
N ARG A 7 6.88 -11.69 -4.61
CA ARG A 7 6.41 -11.92 -3.25
C ARG A 7 7.06 -10.92 -2.32
N PHE A 8 6.24 -10.15 -1.61
CA PHE A 8 6.72 -9.16 -0.65
C PHE A 8 5.77 -9.05 0.55
N ARG A 9 6.32 -8.63 1.68
CA ARG A 9 5.52 -8.32 2.87
C ARG A 9 5.01 -6.89 2.77
N TYR A 10 3.71 -6.72 2.97
CA TYR A 10 3.06 -5.43 3.11
C TYR A 10 2.73 -5.22 4.58
N ASP A 11 3.27 -4.16 5.18
CA ASP A 11 3.00 -3.75 6.55
C ASP A 11 2.39 -2.35 6.55
N SER A 12 1.27 -2.18 7.27
CA SER A 12 0.59 -0.90 7.45
C SER A 12 0.23 -0.69 8.92
N GLN A 13 0.35 0.56 9.38
CA GLN A 13 0.02 0.98 10.73
C GLN A 13 -0.79 2.27 10.67
N ILE A 14 -1.93 2.28 11.33
CA ILE A 14 -2.83 3.45 11.41
C ILE A 14 -3.05 3.76 12.89
N SER A 15 -2.63 4.94 13.31
CA SER A 15 -2.78 5.43 14.68
C SER A 15 -3.76 6.59 14.71
N SER A 16 -4.70 6.56 15.64
CA SER A 16 -5.65 7.65 15.92
C SER A 16 -5.60 8.03 17.39
N GLY A 17 -5.66 9.33 17.68
CA GLY A 17 -5.65 9.87 19.04
C GLY A 17 -5.61 11.39 19.03
N LEU A 18 -5.91 11.98 20.18
CA LEU A 18 -5.78 13.43 20.38
C LEU A 18 -4.29 13.77 20.49
N GLY A 19 -3.77 14.47 19.48
CA GLY A 19 -2.41 14.99 19.50
C GLY A 19 -2.36 16.39 20.09
N SER A 20 -1.55 16.61 21.11
CA SER A 20 -1.10 17.96 21.45
C SER A 20 -0.03 18.38 20.43
N MET A 21 -0.04 19.63 19.95
CA MET A 21 0.90 20.10 18.92
C MET A 21 2.40 19.96 19.33
N ASP A 22 2.68 19.81 20.63
CA ASP A 22 4.02 19.78 21.23
C ASP A 22 4.57 18.37 21.52
N THR A 23 3.81 17.30 21.27
CA THR A 23 4.08 15.96 21.84
C THR A 23 4.33 14.87 20.82
N ILE A 24 5.00 15.19 19.71
CA ILE A 24 5.41 14.19 18.69
C ILE A 24 6.31 13.07 19.30
N ASN A 25 6.81 13.27 20.52
CA ASN A 25 7.64 12.32 21.28
C ASN A 25 7.06 11.91 22.65
N SER A 26 5.83 12.32 22.99
CA SER A 26 5.22 11.96 24.28
C SER A 26 4.28 10.79 24.06
N GLY A 27 4.42 9.75 24.88
CA GLY A 27 3.53 8.59 24.92
C GLY A 27 2.09 8.98 25.24
N GLU A 28 1.39 9.56 24.26
CA GLU A 28 -0.04 9.78 24.35
C GLU A 28 -0.75 8.47 24.06
N GLN A 29 -1.84 8.21 24.78
CA GLN A 29 -2.71 7.08 24.47
C GLN A 29 -3.29 7.24 23.07
N LYS A 30 -2.99 6.28 22.20
CA LYS A 30 -3.55 6.19 20.86
C LYS A 30 -4.16 4.82 20.66
N SER A 31 -5.21 4.79 19.85
CA SER A 31 -5.71 3.55 19.27
C SER A 31 -4.95 3.33 17.97
N THR A 32 -4.14 2.28 17.92
CA THR A 32 -3.37 1.92 16.73
C THR A 32 -3.78 0.55 16.24
N HIS A 33 -4.08 0.47 14.95
CA HIS A 33 -4.29 -0.79 14.25
C HIS A 33 -3.13 -1.06 13.32
N ARG A 34 -2.79 -2.34 13.19
CA ARG A 34 -1.74 -2.85 12.34
C ARG A 34 -2.29 -3.93 11.42
N PHE A 35 -1.85 -3.89 10.17
CA PHE A 35 -2.16 -4.88 9.16
C PHE A 35 -0.85 -5.36 8.54
N SER A 36 -0.64 -6.68 8.53
CA SER A 36 0.47 -7.31 7.84
C SER A 36 -0.07 -8.39 6.92
N ALA A 37 0.45 -8.49 5.70
CA ALA A 37 0.11 -9.56 4.78
C ALA A 37 1.28 -9.87 3.85
N MET A 38 1.34 -11.12 3.41
CA MET A 38 2.17 -11.53 2.29
C MET A 38 1.41 -11.26 0.98
N VAL A 39 1.98 -10.39 0.15
CA VAL A 39 1.43 -10.08 -1.16
C VAL A 39 2.14 -10.93 -2.21
N ASN A 40 1.35 -11.69 -2.97
CA ASN A 40 1.83 -12.46 -4.11
C ASN A 40 1.24 -11.85 -5.38
N ILE A 41 2.10 -11.43 -6.31
CA ILE A 41 1.71 -10.96 -7.64
C ILE A 41 2.28 -11.91 -8.67
N ASN A 42 1.41 -12.53 -9.46
CA ASN A 42 1.79 -13.44 -10.54
C ASN A 42 1.44 -12.83 -11.90
N PHE A 43 2.45 -12.59 -12.73
CA PHE A 43 2.25 -12.12 -14.10
C PHE A 43 1.97 -13.29 -15.03
N GLU A 44 0.72 -13.40 -15.48
CA GLU A 44 0.29 -14.39 -16.47
C GLU A 44 0.78 -14.01 -17.87
N THR A 45 0.83 -12.70 -18.13
CA THR A 45 1.44 -12.09 -19.32
C THR A 45 2.21 -10.83 -18.91
N ALA A 46 2.86 -10.14 -19.86
CA ALA A 46 3.49 -8.85 -19.59
C ALA A 46 2.48 -7.75 -19.17
N GLN A 47 1.20 -7.93 -19.51
CA GLN A 47 0.15 -6.92 -19.31
C GLN A 47 -0.93 -7.33 -18.31
N SER A 48 -0.95 -8.60 -17.87
CA SER A 48 -1.96 -9.13 -16.97
C SER A 48 -1.31 -9.82 -15.79
N ALA A 49 -1.70 -9.41 -14.59
CA ALA A 49 -1.21 -10.00 -13.36
C ALA A 49 -2.34 -10.23 -12.35
N THR A 50 -2.14 -11.24 -11.51
CA THR A 50 -3.07 -11.61 -10.45
C THR A 50 -2.42 -11.36 -9.09
N LEU A 51 -3.09 -10.61 -8.22
CA LEU A 51 -2.71 -10.35 -6.83
C LEU A 51 -3.47 -11.28 -5.88
N ARG A 52 -2.77 -11.81 -4.88
CA ARG A 52 -3.34 -12.56 -3.75
C ARG A 52 -2.68 -12.16 -2.44
N LEU A 53 -3.48 -12.06 -1.38
CA LEU A 53 -3.01 -11.83 -0.01
C LEU A 53 -3.00 -13.16 0.76
N GLU A 54 -1.90 -13.43 1.44
CA GLU A 54 -1.68 -14.61 2.29
C GLU A 54 -1.10 -14.16 3.63
N ASP A 55 -1.04 -15.06 4.61
CA ASP A 55 -0.43 -14.81 5.93
C ASP A 55 -0.90 -13.47 6.57
N ILE A 56 -2.21 -13.20 6.49
CA ILE A 56 -2.80 -11.94 6.94
C ILE A 56 -2.86 -11.93 8.47
N GLN A 57 -2.32 -10.86 9.06
CA GLN A 57 -2.32 -10.61 10.49
C GLN A 57 -2.87 -9.21 10.76
N ILE A 58 -3.80 -9.12 11.69
CA ILE A 58 -4.37 -7.85 12.17
C ILE A 58 -4.12 -7.79 13.66
N ALA A 59 -3.66 -6.65 14.13
CA ALA A 59 -3.38 -6.45 15.54
C ALA A 59 -3.73 -5.02 15.94
N SER A 60 -4.07 -4.80 17.20
CA SER A 60 -4.30 -3.47 17.73
C SER A 60 -3.62 -3.23 19.05
N LEU A 61 -3.42 -1.96 19.35
CA LEU A 61 -2.87 -1.49 20.59
C LEU A 61 -3.62 -0.23 20.99
N ASN A 62 -4.18 -0.25 22.20
CA ASN A 62 -4.74 0.93 22.84
C ASN A 62 -3.79 1.36 23.93
N GLY A 63 -2.86 2.26 23.60
CA GLY A 63 -1.79 2.62 24.51
C GLY A 63 -0.76 3.54 23.89
N GLU A 64 0.39 3.60 24.54
CA GLU A 64 1.51 4.44 24.10
C GLU A 64 2.36 3.66 23.10
N LEU A 65 2.76 4.33 22.02
CA LEU A 65 3.72 3.80 21.06
C LEU A 65 5.08 4.46 21.23
N PRO A 66 6.19 3.69 21.18
CA PRO A 66 7.53 4.25 21.31
C PRO A 66 7.88 5.29 20.23
N GLU A 67 7.46 5.06 18.98
CA GLU A 67 7.69 5.99 17.86
C GLU A 67 6.57 5.88 16.82
N LEU A 68 5.84 6.97 16.58
CA LEU A 68 4.70 6.97 15.65
C LEU A 68 5.10 6.99 14.17
N ARG A 69 6.30 7.48 13.85
CA ARG A 69 6.76 7.63 12.46
C ARG A 69 7.35 6.35 11.87
N ARG A 70 7.45 5.29 12.66
CA ARG A 70 7.93 3.99 12.23
C ARG A 70 6.86 2.94 12.47
N VAL A 71 6.75 2.03 11.51
CA VAL A 71 6.00 0.79 11.69
C VAL A 71 6.70 0.00 12.80
N GLN A 72 5.95 -0.34 13.85
CA GLN A 72 6.49 -0.98 15.05
C GLN A 72 6.62 -2.50 14.87
N SER A 73 7.01 -3.28 15.88
CA SER A 73 6.90 -4.75 15.80
C SER A 73 5.46 -5.20 16.07
N LEU A 74 4.99 -6.29 15.45
CA LEU A 74 3.70 -6.91 15.75
C LEU A 74 3.60 -7.38 17.20
N GLU A 75 4.73 -7.76 17.81
CA GLU A 75 4.81 -8.26 19.19
C GLU A 75 4.37 -7.23 20.25
N LEU A 76 4.30 -5.95 19.87
CA LEU A 76 3.81 -4.88 20.75
C LEU A 76 2.27 -4.73 20.72
N PHE A 77 1.58 -5.48 19.88
CA PHE A 77 0.15 -5.37 19.64
C PHE A 77 -0.55 -6.65 20.08
N ASP A 78 -1.80 -6.50 20.48
CA ASP A 78 -2.70 -7.62 20.72
C ASP A 78 -3.26 -8.10 19.38
N GLU A 79 -3.16 -9.41 19.10
CA GLU A 79 -3.70 -10.00 17.88
C GLU A 79 -5.23 -9.86 17.85
N GLU A 80 -5.75 -9.31 16.75
CA GLU A 80 -7.19 -9.17 16.54
C GLU A 80 -7.72 -10.35 15.73
N THR A 81 -8.79 -10.96 16.21
CA THR A 81 -9.51 -11.97 15.44
C THR A 81 -10.38 -11.28 14.39
N ILE A 82 -10.05 -11.48 13.12
CA ILE A 82 -10.90 -11.09 12.00
C ILE A 82 -11.99 -12.14 11.76
N GLU A 83 -13.19 -11.68 11.44
CA GLU A 83 -14.28 -12.56 10.99
C GLU A 83 -13.84 -13.38 9.77
N SER A 84 -14.07 -14.70 9.79
CA SER A 84 -13.61 -15.61 8.73
C SER A 84 -14.05 -15.17 7.34
N GLN A 85 -15.26 -14.61 7.21
CA GLN A 85 -15.75 -14.08 5.94
C GLN A 85 -14.87 -12.94 5.41
N LYS A 86 -14.49 -11.97 6.25
CA LYS A 86 -13.63 -10.85 5.83
C LYS A 86 -12.22 -11.31 5.48
N LEU A 87 -11.72 -12.33 6.18
CA LEU A 87 -10.44 -12.96 5.85
C LEU A 87 -10.50 -13.65 4.49
N GLU A 88 -11.54 -14.43 4.21
CA GLU A 88 -11.76 -15.06 2.92
C GLU A 88 -11.83 -14.01 1.80
N GLU A 89 -12.54 -12.91 2.03
CA GLU A 89 -12.63 -11.81 1.06
C GLU A 89 -11.26 -11.21 0.73
N LEU A 90 -10.39 -11.00 1.71
CA LEU A 90 -9.03 -10.52 1.46
C LEU A 90 -8.15 -11.53 0.71
N GLN A 91 -8.33 -12.82 0.98
CA GLN A 91 -7.58 -13.90 0.35
C GLN A 91 -8.00 -14.17 -1.10
N MET A 92 -9.22 -13.77 -1.50
CA MET A 92 -9.64 -13.88 -2.89
C MET A 92 -8.71 -13.06 -3.79
N SER A 93 -8.30 -13.65 -4.90
CA SER A 93 -7.44 -12.97 -5.86
C SER A 93 -8.18 -11.88 -6.63
N CYS A 94 -7.46 -10.82 -7.01
CA CYS A 94 -7.91 -9.87 -8.01
C CYS A 94 -6.91 -9.82 -9.18
N THR A 95 -7.42 -9.63 -10.39
CA THR A 95 -6.61 -9.50 -11.60
C THR A 95 -6.52 -8.03 -12.01
N PHE A 96 -5.39 -7.60 -12.53
CA PHE A 96 -5.22 -6.24 -12.98
C PHE A 96 -4.42 -6.17 -14.29
N GLU A 97 -4.76 -5.16 -15.08
CA GLU A 97 -4.06 -4.81 -16.31
C GLU A 97 -2.94 -3.83 -15.98
N TYR A 98 -1.71 -4.17 -16.38
CA TYR A 98 -0.50 -3.43 -16.09
C TYR A 98 0.20 -3.03 -17.39
N SER A 99 0.46 -1.74 -17.55
CA SER A 99 1.10 -1.21 -18.75
C SER A 99 2.02 -0.05 -18.37
N GLU A 100 3.28 -0.16 -18.78
CA GLU A 100 4.28 0.91 -18.67
C GLU A 100 4.49 1.53 -17.27
N GLY A 101 4.23 0.78 -16.19
CA GLY A 101 4.32 1.31 -14.83
C GLY A 101 2.97 1.65 -14.19
N SER A 102 1.91 1.68 -14.98
CA SER A 102 0.55 2.01 -14.56
C SER A 102 -0.34 0.78 -14.47
N ILE A 103 -1.31 0.85 -13.55
CA ILE A 103 -2.42 -0.10 -13.51
C ILE A 103 -3.61 0.58 -14.17
N GLU A 104 -4.08 0.02 -15.29
CA GLU A 104 -5.17 0.59 -16.08
C GLU A 104 -6.53 0.17 -15.54
N ARG A 105 -6.67 -1.12 -15.19
CA ARG A 105 -7.93 -1.71 -14.72
C ARG A 105 -7.68 -2.77 -13.66
N VAL A 106 -8.65 -2.92 -12.74
CA VAL A 106 -8.63 -3.95 -11.70
C VAL A 106 -9.97 -4.67 -11.68
N TYR A 107 -9.89 -5.99 -11.80
CA TYR A 107 -11.01 -6.94 -11.78
C TYR A 107 -11.00 -7.69 -10.44
N PHE A 108 -11.96 -7.33 -9.59
CA PHE A 108 -12.16 -7.95 -8.28
C PHE A 108 -13.06 -9.17 -8.36
N ASN A 109 -13.04 -10.00 -7.32
CA ASN A 109 -14.02 -11.07 -7.21
C ASN A 109 -15.42 -10.49 -6.99
N GLU A 110 -16.46 -11.15 -7.50
CA GLU A 110 -17.86 -10.72 -7.30
C GLU A 110 -18.25 -10.69 -5.82
N LYS A 111 -17.67 -11.59 -5.02
CA LYS A 111 -17.90 -11.68 -3.58
C LYS A 111 -17.11 -10.65 -2.76
N ASP A 112 -16.20 -9.90 -3.40
CA ASP A 112 -15.42 -8.89 -2.68
C ASP A 112 -16.32 -7.73 -2.23
N THR A 113 -16.29 -7.43 -0.93
CA THR A 113 -16.92 -6.25 -0.38
C THR A 113 -16.11 -4.99 -0.71
N VAL A 114 -16.71 -3.81 -0.50
CA VAL A 114 -16.00 -2.53 -0.68
C VAL A 114 -14.74 -2.46 0.17
N TRP A 115 -14.77 -3.06 1.37
CA TRP A 115 -13.63 -3.06 2.29
C TRP A 115 -12.44 -3.85 1.74
N SER A 116 -12.63 -5.09 1.28
CA SER A 116 -11.54 -5.89 0.71
C SER A 116 -11.01 -5.28 -0.60
N LYS A 117 -11.90 -4.74 -1.45
CA LYS A 117 -11.51 -4.01 -2.68
C LYS A 117 -10.60 -2.83 -2.36
N ASN A 118 -10.93 -2.04 -1.34
CA ASN A 118 -10.13 -0.87 -0.97
C ASN A 118 -8.74 -1.23 -0.43
N ILE A 119 -8.63 -2.31 0.36
CA ILE A 119 -7.31 -2.78 0.83
C ILE A 119 -6.46 -3.25 -0.35
N LYS A 120 -7.02 -4.05 -1.26
CA LYS A 120 -6.32 -4.49 -2.47
C LYS A 120 -5.90 -3.30 -3.34
N ARG A 121 -6.75 -2.28 -3.50
CA ARG A 121 -6.42 -1.02 -4.20
C ARG A 121 -5.27 -0.28 -3.54
N ALA A 122 -5.28 -0.15 -2.21
CA ALA A 122 -4.20 0.52 -1.49
C ALA A 122 -2.85 -0.17 -1.76
N ILE A 123 -2.81 -1.50 -1.74
CA ILE A 123 -1.61 -2.28 -2.06
C ILE A 123 -1.20 -2.09 -3.53
N LEU A 124 -2.14 -2.20 -4.47
CA LEU A 124 -1.87 -2.00 -5.90
C LEU A 124 -1.35 -0.58 -6.22
N SER A 125 -1.80 0.44 -5.49
CA SER A 125 -1.35 1.82 -5.66
C SER A 125 0.15 2.03 -5.38
N LEU A 126 0.76 1.12 -4.61
CA LEU A 126 2.20 1.09 -4.34
C LEU A 126 2.99 0.40 -5.46
N VAL A 127 2.34 -0.48 -6.23
CA VAL A 127 2.94 -1.15 -7.40
C VAL A 127 2.97 -0.22 -8.62
N GLN A 128 2.08 0.77 -8.67
CA GLN A 128 2.10 1.81 -9.71
C GLN A 128 3.33 2.71 -9.60
N LEU A 129 4.24 2.56 -10.57
CA LEU A 129 5.51 3.29 -10.71
C LEU A 129 5.71 3.68 -12.19
N ASN A 130 5.30 4.89 -12.57
CA ASN A 130 5.53 5.43 -13.91
C ASN A 130 6.94 6.01 -14.02
N LEU A 131 7.85 5.28 -14.68
CA LEU A 131 9.25 5.70 -14.87
C LEU A 131 9.50 6.44 -16.19
N LYS A 132 8.57 6.38 -17.15
CA LYS A 132 8.75 6.94 -18.50
C LYS A 132 8.61 8.46 -18.60
N GLU A 133 8.00 9.10 -17.60
CA GLU A 133 7.87 10.57 -17.56
C GLU A 133 9.17 11.27 -17.09
N ARG A 134 10.24 10.50 -16.94
CA ARG A 134 11.61 10.92 -16.57
C ARG A 134 12.25 11.92 -17.53
N ASP A 135 11.96 11.83 -18.84
CA ASP A 135 12.71 12.60 -19.85
C ASP A 135 12.12 13.99 -20.16
N THR A 136 10.90 14.30 -19.72
CA THR A 136 10.26 15.60 -20.00
C THR A 136 10.34 16.60 -18.83
N GLN A 137 10.76 16.18 -17.64
CA GLN A 137 10.74 17.01 -16.42
C GLN A 137 12.11 17.60 -16.03
N GLN A 138 13.13 17.51 -16.89
CA GLN A 138 14.44 18.11 -16.58
C GLN A 138 14.48 19.64 -16.71
N ASP A 139 13.52 20.27 -17.41
CA ASP A 139 13.66 21.70 -17.74
C ASP A 139 12.63 22.67 -17.14
N GLU A 140 11.42 22.29 -16.72
CA GLU A 140 10.46 23.32 -16.26
C GLU A 140 9.63 22.90 -15.03
N GLU A 141 9.77 23.71 -13.97
CA GLU A 141 8.86 23.99 -12.86
C GLU A 141 7.75 22.98 -12.51
N ARG A 142 7.92 22.34 -11.33
CA ARG A 142 6.87 21.92 -10.36
C ARG A 142 5.48 21.65 -10.96
N SER A 143 5.31 20.53 -11.67
CA SER A 143 3.96 20.08 -12.06
C SER A 143 3.33 19.18 -10.99
N VAL A 144 2.25 19.67 -10.39
CA VAL A 144 1.29 18.90 -9.58
C VAL A 144 0.40 18.11 -10.55
N GLN A 145 0.44 16.78 -10.52
CA GLN A 145 -0.41 15.95 -11.40
C GLN A 145 -1.45 15.16 -10.62
N ILE A 146 -2.69 15.23 -11.08
CA ILE A 146 -3.88 14.59 -10.52
C ILE A 146 -4.09 13.21 -11.16
N GLU A 147 -3.92 12.13 -10.40
CA GLU A 147 -4.26 10.78 -10.86
C GLU A 147 -5.68 10.40 -10.43
N ASP A 148 -6.46 9.83 -11.37
CA ASP A 148 -7.82 9.34 -11.13
C ASP A 148 -7.77 7.96 -10.41
N SER A 149 -7.45 8.01 -9.13
CA SER A 149 -7.51 6.86 -8.23
C SER A 149 -8.82 6.90 -7.44
N SER A 150 -9.96 6.66 -8.11
CA SER A 150 -11.30 6.50 -7.52
C SER A 150 -11.77 7.61 -6.55
N ASP A 151 -12.68 8.47 -7.01
CA ASP A 151 -13.46 9.48 -6.28
C ASP A 151 -12.69 10.57 -5.49
N VAL A 152 -11.37 10.52 -5.42
CA VAL A 152 -10.54 11.63 -4.92
C VAL A 152 -9.38 11.87 -5.88
N LEU A 153 -9.44 13.02 -6.56
CA LEU A 153 -8.36 13.57 -7.37
C LEU A 153 -7.19 13.93 -6.44
N LEU A 154 -6.30 12.95 -6.18
CA LEU A 154 -5.07 13.17 -5.42
C LEU A 154 -3.95 13.52 -6.38
N SER A 155 -3.27 14.63 -6.10
CA SER A 155 -2.07 14.96 -6.83
C SER A 155 -0.88 14.16 -6.32
N LYS A 156 -0.25 13.35 -7.16
CA LYS A 156 0.94 12.56 -6.80
C LYS A 156 2.19 13.23 -7.36
N MET A 157 3.20 13.43 -6.52
CA MET A 157 4.53 13.90 -6.93
C MET A 157 5.58 12.84 -6.65
N PHE A 158 6.63 12.73 -7.47
CA PHE A 158 7.72 11.78 -7.26
C PHE A 158 9.05 12.53 -7.08
N ALA A 159 9.84 12.12 -6.09
CA ALA A 159 11.23 12.54 -5.93
C ALA A 159 12.14 11.32 -6.11
N VAL A 160 13.06 11.37 -7.07
CA VAL A 160 13.98 10.28 -7.38
C VAL A 160 15.40 10.70 -7.03
N ASN A 161 16.15 9.82 -6.37
CA ASN A 161 17.57 10.00 -6.08
C ASN A 161 18.33 8.75 -6.51
N GLU A 162 19.43 8.93 -7.26
CA GLU A 162 20.30 7.83 -7.70
C GLU A 162 21.39 7.62 -6.64
N GLU A 163 21.42 6.43 -6.04
CA GLU A 163 22.52 6.00 -5.18
C GLU A 163 23.03 4.66 -5.71
N SER A 164 24.24 4.65 -6.29
CA SER A 164 25.05 3.45 -6.61
C SER A 164 24.23 2.22 -7.05
N ASP A 165 24.00 2.08 -8.36
CA ASP A 165 23.19 1.03 -9.01
C ASP A 165 21.73 0.88 -8.53
N ASN A 166 21.25 1.69 -7.57
CA ASN A 166 19.89 1.65 -7.05
C ASN A 166 19.17 3.00 -7.21
N LEU A 167 17.89 2.93 -7.57
CA LEU A 167 16.99 4.09 -7.63
C LEU A 167 16.20 4.19 -6.31
N LYS A 168 16.37 5.28 -5.58
CA LYS A 168 15.47 5.64 -4.46
C LYS A 168 14.34 6.50 -5.00
N ILE A 169 13.11 5.97 -4.97
CA ILE A 169 11.91 6.68 -5.42
C ILE A 169 11.04 6.98 -4.20
N LYS A 170 10.72 8.26 -3.99
CA LYS A 170 9.80 8.71 -2.96
C LYS A 170 8.54 9.27 -3.63
N LYS A 171 7.42 8.57 -3.49
CA LYS A 171 6.09 9.07 -3.87
C LYS A 171 5.57 9.97 -2.75
N LEU A 172 5.25 11.21 -3.10
CA LEU A 172 4.70 12.24 -2.23
C LEU A 172 3.21 12.36 -2.56
N PHE A 173 2.39 12.28 -1.52
CA PHE A 173 0.93 12.43 -1.56
C PHE A 173 0.54 13.76 -0.88
#